data_AF-A0A5J1FA07-F1
#
_entry.id   AF-A0A5J1FA07-F1
#
_cell.length_a   1.000
_cell.length_b   1.000
_cell.length_c   1.000
_cell.angle_alpha   90.00
_cell.angle_beta   90.00
_cell.angle_gamma   90.00
#
_symmetry.space_group_name_H-M   'P 1'
#
loop_
_entity.id
_entity.type
_entity.pdbx_description
1 polymer ?
#
loop_
_entity_poly.entity_id
_entity_poly.type
_entity_poly.pdbx_seq_one_letter_code
_entity_poly.pdbx_strand_id
1 'polypeptide(L)'
;MMMKKIIVLVIASTFAVNVYADNTEQSFKETDTATSYVKCALYADISNIYTDKSSAVAEENAKQFRILALKHWRKANELLGNVRNGDDEIIDFATYLSSQESVAWDAHPEMNNSNSGRGNQATAAYMSENCGLLLDAAK
;
A
#
# COMPACT_ATOMS: atom_id res chain seq x y z
N MET A 1 -29.65 -9.01 -43.15
CA MET A 1 -29.36 -8.76 -41.72
C MET A 1 -28.39 -7.59 -41.64
N MET A 2 -28.85 -6.40 -41.23
CA MET A 2 -28.02 -5.18 -41.17
C MET A 2 -27.26 -5.11 -39.83
N MET A 3 -25.92 -5.06 -39.87
CA MET A 3 -25.09 -4.81 -38.69
C MET A 3 -25.11 -3.31 -38.35
N LYS A 4 -25.71 -2.95 -37.22
CA LYS A 4 -25.63 -1.60 -36.66
C LYS A 4 -24.24 -1.38 -36.06
N LYS A 5 -23.48 -0.42 -36.60
CA LYS A 5 -22.22 0.04 -36.00
C LYS A 5 -22.55 1.03 -34.89
N ILE A 6 -22.25 0.67 -33.65
CA ILE A 6 -22.35 1.56 -32.49
C ILE A 6 -21.09 2.40 -32.46
N ILE A 7 -21.23 3.70 -32.71
CA ILE A 7 -20.15 4.68 -32.56
C ILE A 7 -20.18 5.12 -31.09
N VAL A 8 -19.20 4.68 -30.31
CA VAL A 8 -19.00 5.14 -28.93
C VAL A 8 -18.34 6.51 -28.98
N LEU A 9 -19.14 7.56 -28.74
CA LEU A 9 -18.64 8.92 -28.60
C LEU A 9 -18.01 9.09 -27.21
N VAL A 10 -16.69 9.07 -27.13
CA VAL A 10 -15.96 9.42 -25.90
C VAL A 10 -16.01 10.94 -25.76
N ILE A 11 -16.93 11.42 -24.92
CA ILE A 11 -16.97 12.84 -24.54
C ILE A 11 -15.84 13.05 -23.53
N ALA A 12 -14.70 13.50 -24.02
CA ALA A 12 -13.61 14.01 -23.18
C ALA A 12 -14.01 15.41 -22.68
N SER A 13 -14.60 15.46 -21.51
CA SER A 13 -14.95 16.70 -20.82
C SER A 13 -13.71 17.24 -20.10
N THR A 14 -12.86 17.98 -20.81
CA THR A 14 -11.78 18.76 -20.20
C THR A 14 -12.37 20.01 -19.55
N PHE A 15 -12.52 20.02 -18.23
CA PHE A 15 -12.90 21.21 -17.47
C PHE A 15 -11.76 21.58 -16.53
N ALA A 16 -11.11 22.72 -16.79
CA ALA A 16 -10.30 23.55 -15.87
C ALA A 16 -9.99 22.96 -14.47
N VAL A 17 -8.76 22.44 -14.27
CA VAL A 17 -8.31 21.85 -12.98
C VAL A 17 -6.87 22.26 -12.60
N ASN A 18 -6.39 23.47 -12.89
CA ASN A 18 -4.95 23.73 -12.64
C ASN A 18 -4.56 23.85 -11.15
N VAL A 19 -5.50 24.01 -10.21
CA VAL A 19 -5.20 24.07 -8.76
C VAL A 19 -5.57 22.78 -8.02
N TYR A 20 -6.59 22.05 -8.50
CA TYR A 20 -6.96 20.75 -7.92
C TYR A 20 -6.12 19.59 -8.48
N ALA A 21 -5.50 19.72 -9.66
CA ALA A 21 -4.66 18.69 -10.24
C ALA A 21 -3.39 18.46 -9.42
N ASP A 22 -2.73 19.53 -8.97
CA ASP A 22 -1.49 19.44 -8.17
C ASP A 22 -1.73 18.73 -6.83
N ASN A 23 -2.80 19.11 -6.12
CA ASN A 23 -3.17 18.46 -4.85
C ASN A 23 -3.58 17.00 -5.06
N THR A 24 -4.23 16.69 -6.18
CA THR A 24 -4.65 15.34 -6.54
C THR A 24 -3.43 14.48 -6.90
N GLU A 25 -2.50 14.99 -7.71
CA GLU A 25 -1.24 14.31 -8.03
C GLU A 25 -0.41 14.07 -6.77
N GLN A 26 -0.29 15.08 -5.91
CA GLN A 26 0.42 14.94 -4.65
C GLN A 26 -0.27 13.93 -3.74
N SER A 27 -1.60 13.93 -3.67
CA SER A 27 -2.36 12.93 -2.90
C SER A 27 -2.06 11.51 -3.39
N PHE A 28 -2.06 11.27 -4.71
CA PHE A 28 -1.70 9.96 -5.25
C PHE A 28 -0.29 9.53 -4.88
N LYS A 29 0.70 10.43 -4.92
CA LYS A 29 2.07 10.13 -4.47
C LYS A 29 2.12 9.74 -2.99
N GLU A 30 1.36 10.44 -2.15
CA GLU A 30 1.27 10.13 -0.72
C GLU A 30 0.55 8.80 -0.48
N THR A 31 -0.50 8.48 -1.25
CA THR A 31 -1.15 7.16 -1.23
C THR A 31 -0.20 6.05 -1.67
N ASP A 32 0.52 6.21 -2.78
CA ASP A 32 1.50 5.21 -3.27
C ASP A 32 2.61 4.96 -2.23
N THR A 33 3.07 6.03 -1.57
CA THR A 33 4.04 5.96 -0.49
C THR A 33 3.46 5.18 0.70
N ALA A 34 2.22 5.49 1.11
CA ALA A 34 1.54 4.76 2.18
C ALA A 34 1.37 3.26 1.82
N THR A 35 0.97 2.93 0.59
CA THR A 35 0.84 1.54 0.11
C THR A 35 2.18 0.81 0.17
N SER A 36 3.27 1.47 -0.23
CA SER A 36 4.62 0.89 -0.18
C SER A 36 5.02 0.51 1.26
N TYR A 37 4.72 1.40 2.22
CA TYR A 37 4.94 1.09 3.63
C TYR A 37 4.04 -0.05 4.13
N VAL A 38 2.77 -0.13 3.73
CA VAL A 38 1.90 -1.26 4.11
C VAL A 38 2.45 -2.59 3.60
N LYS A 39 2.90 -2.65 2.33
CA LYS A 39 3.54 -3.85 1.76
C LYS A 39 4.75 -4.29 2.57
N CYS A 40 5.66 -3.36 2.86
CA CYS A 40 6.86 -3.65 3.64
C CYS A 40 6.56 -4.07 5.07
N ALA A 41 5.50 -3.51 5.68
CA ALA A 41 5.02 -3.95 6.99
C ALA A 41 4.54 -5.40 6.96
N LEU A 42 3.74 -5.78 5.95
CA LEU A 42 3.24 -7.13 5.79
C LEU A 42 4.39 -8.14 5.64
N TYR A 43 5.35 -7.86 4.77
CA TYR A 43 6.48 -8.77 4.54
C TYR A 43 7.35 -8.90 5.79
N ALA A 44 7.56 -7.81 6.53
CA ALA A 44 8.27 -7.87 7.81
C ALA A 44 7.53 -8.76 8.82
N ASP A 45 6.20 -8.62 8.97
CA ASP A 45 5.41 -9.46 9.86
C ASP A 45 5.45 -10.93 9.46
N ILE A 46 5.15 -11.27 8.21
CA ILE A 46 5.14 -12.66 7.74
C ILE A 46 6.53 -13.28 7.90
N SER A 47 7.59 -12.52 7.61
CA SER A 47 8.96 -12.99 7.77
C SER A 47 9.28 -13.38 9.21
N ASN A 48 8.70 -12.69 10.20
CA ASN A 48 8.94 -12.94 11.63
C ASN A 48 7.97 -13.95 12.23
N ILE A 49 6.72 -14.03 11.77
CA ILE A 49 5.71 -14.98 12.26
C ILE A 49 6.00 -16.41 11.79
N TYR A 50 6.47 -16.58 10.55
CA TYR A 50 6.53 -17.89 9.86
C TYR A 50 7.96 -18.37 9.59
N THR A 51 8.97 -17.85 10.30
CA THR A 51 10.33 -18.35 10.22
C THR A 51 10.67 -19.21 11.44
N ASP A 52 11.22 -20.41 11.21
CA ASP A 52 11.69 -21.30 12.28
C ASP A 52 13.05 -20.86 12.87
N LYS A 53 13.67 -19.82 12.29
CA LYS A 53 14.99 -19.24 12.66
C LYS A 53 14.86 -17.72 12.73
N SER A 54 15.76 -17.02 13.44
CA SER A 54 15.77 -15.54 13.46
C SER A 54 15.69 -14.95 12.04
N SER A 55 14.64 -14.18 11.76
CA SER A 55 14.49 -13.46 10.49
C SER A 55 15.68 -12.51 10.29
N ALA A 56 16.07 -12.29 9.02
CA ALA A 56 17.00 -11.21 8.68
C ALA A 56 16.33 -9.83 8.74
N VAL A 57 15.00 -9.78 8.89
CA VAL A 57 14.20 -8.56 9.02
C VAL A 57 13.91 -8.30 10.48
N ALA A 58 14.32 -7.13 10.98
CA ALA A 58 14.07 -6.74 12.36
C ALA A 58 12.56 -6.64 12.65
N GLU A 59 12.11 -7.22 13.76
CA GLU A 59 10.68 -7.31 14.12
C GLU A 59 10.03 -5.93 14.27
N GLU A 60 10.77 -4.94 14.75
CA GLU A 60 10.29 -3.58 14.92
C GLU A 60 9.94 -2.87 13.60
N ASN A 61 10.49 -3.33 12.47
CA ASN A 61 10.30 -2.68 11.17
C ASN A 61 8.82 -2.65 10.78
N ALA A 62 8.08 -3.73 11.05
CA ALA A 62 6.65 -3.79 10.71
C ALA A 62 5.86 -2.67 11.39
N LYS A 63 6.12 -2.43 12.68
CA LYS A 63 5.48 -1.34 13.43
C LYS A 63 5.88 0.03 12.88
N GLN A 64 7.15 0.24 12.57
CA GLN A 64 7.63 1.51 12.02
C GLN A 64 6.97 1.81 10.68
N PHE A 65 6.87 0.82 9.80
CA PHE A 65 6.19 0.97 8.52
C PHE A 65 4.71 1.28 8.66
N ARG A 66 3.98 0.64 9.59
CA ARG A 66 2.56 0.97 9.81
C ARG A 66 2.35 2.41 10.27
N ILE A 67 3.25 2.93 11.11
CA ILE A 67 3.22 4.33 11.54
C ILE A 67 3.46 5.27 10.35
N LEU A 68 4.45 4.96 9.49
CA LEU A 68 4.73 5.73 8.29
C LEU A 68 3.57 5.66 7.29
N ALA A 69 2.98 4.48 7.08
CA ALA A 69 1.80 4.29 6.26
C ALA A 69 0.64 5.19 6.74
N LEU A 70 0.34 5.21 8.03
CA LEU A 70 -0.69 6.09 8.61
C LEU A 70 -0.39 7.56 8.34
N LYS A 71 0.86 7.99 8.54
CA LYS A 71 1.29 9.38 8.31
C LYS A 71 1.03 9.82 6.87
N HIS A 72 1.43 9.00 5.90
CA HIS A 72 1.27 9.33 4.48
C HIS A 72 -0.19 9.20 4.02
N TRP A 73 -0.94 8.23 4.55
CA TRP A 73 -2.36 8.09 4.30
C TRP A 73 -3.16 9.30 4.82
N ARG A 74 -2.85 9.81 6.02
CA ARG A 74 -3.42 11.05 6.56
C ARG A 74 -3.19 12.23 5.62
N LYS A 75 -1.94 12.42 5.20
CA LYS A 75 -1.55 13.51 4.30
C LYS A 75 -2.26 13.42 2.95
N ALA A 76 -2.41 12.21 2.39
CA ALA A 76 -3.17 11.99 1.17
C ALA A 76 -4.64 12.42 1.33
N ASN A 77 -5.28 12.06 2.45
CA ASN A 77 -6.66 12.45 2.73
C ASN A 77 -6.83 13.95 3.02
N GLU A 78 -5.87 14.58 3.70
CA GLU A 78 -5.84 16.03 3.89
C GLU A 78 -5.82 16.77 2.55
N LEU A 79 -4.97 16.33 1.62
CA LEU A 79 -4.87 16.89 0.27
C LEU A 79 -6.17 16.76 -0.55
N LEU A 80 -6.97 15.72 -0.26
CA LEU A 80 -8.29 15.50 -0.88
C LEU A 80 -9.45 16.16 -0.13
N GLY A 81 -9.20 16.82 1.00
CA GLY A 81 -10.24 17.38 1.86
C GLY A 81 -11.07 16.34 2.64
N ASN A 82 -10.59 15.09 2.72
CA ASN A 82 -11.24 13.96 3.38
C ASN A 82 -10.69 13.73 4.81
N VAL A 83 -10.53 14.80 5.58
CA VAL A 83 -9.96 14.70 6.94
C VAL A 83 -10.93 13.96 7.87
N ARG A 84 -10.47 12.86 8.45
CA ARG A 84 -11.19 12.05 9.44
C ARG A 84 -10.44 12.11 10.77
N ASN A 85 -11.18 12.06 11.88
CA ASN A 85 -10.62 12.12 13.23
C ASN A 85 -11.24 11.04 14.12
N GLY A 86 -10.53 10.63 15.17
CA GLY A 86 -11.05 9.71 16.19
C GLY A 86 -11.32 8.32 15.62
N ASP A 87 -12.46 7.73 15.99
CA ASP A 87 -12.79 6.34 15.63
C ASP A 87 -12.97 6.12 14.12
N ASP A 88 -13.54 7.10 13.41
CA ASP A 88 -13.72 7.03 11.95
C ASP A 88 -12.37 6.91 11.24
N GLU A 89 -11.36 7.65 11.70
CA GLU A 89 -10.02 7.57 11.14
C GLU A 89 -9.40 6.18 11.35
N ILE A 90 -9.58 5.62 12.54
CA ILE A 90 -9.06 4.29 12.89
C ILE A 90 -9.69 3.23 11.99
N ILE A 91 -11.02 3.29 11.81
CA ILE A 91 -11.77 2.35 10.96
C ILE A 91 -11.37 2.49 9.49
N ASP A 92 -11.28 3.71 8.97
CA ASP A 92 -10.93 3.97 7.58
C ASP A 92 -9.48 3.54 7.29
N PHE A 93 -8.55 3.83 8.21
CA PHE A 93 -7.17 3.39 8.06
C PHE A 93 -7.03 1.86 8.18
N ALA A 94 -7.76 1.22 9.09
CA ALA A 94 -7.77 -0.25 9.19
C ALA A 94 -8.32 -0.89 7.91
N THR A 95 -9.38 -0.33 7.35
CA THR A 95 -9.97 -0.79 6.07
C THR A 95 -8.98 -0.64 4.92
N TYR A 96 -8.32 0.51 4.83
CA TYR A 96 -7.25 0.75 3.86
C TYR A 96 -6.11 -0.25 4.03
N LEU A 97 -5.59 -0.42 5.25
CA LEU A 97 -4.49 -1.31 5.57
C LEU A 97 -4.81 -2.75 5.19
N SER A 98 -5.96 -3.29 5.60
CA SER A 98 -6.37 -4.65 5.25
C SER A 98 -6.54 -4.85 3.74
N SER A 99 -7.05 -3.84 3.02
CA SER A 99 -7.16 -3.90 1.56
C SER A 99 -5.78 -3.96 0.89
N GLN A 100 -4.83 -3.12 1.31
CA GLN A 100 -3.49 -3.11 0.73
C GLN A 100 -2.70 -4.37 1.11
N GLU A 101 -2.83 -4.86 2.35
CA GLU A 101 -2.21 -6.11 2.78
C GLU A 101 -2.76 -7.31 1.99
N SER A 102 -4.06 -7.35 1.69
CA SER A 102 -4.64 -8.40 0.84
C SER A 102 -4.04 -8.40 -0.57
N VAL A 103 -3.92 -7.22 -1.20
CA VAL A 103 -3.32 -7.09 -2.53
C VAL A 103 -1.84 -7.50 -2.52
N ALA A 104 -1.10 -7.10 -1.48
CA ALA A 104 0.31 -7.45 -1.31
C ALA A 104 0.51 -8.96 -1.09
N TRP A 105 -0.39 -9.59 -0.33
CA TRP A 105 -0.40 -11.04 -0.13
C TRP A 105 -0.63 -11.78 -1.45
N ASP A 106 -1.62 -11.35 -2.24
CA ASP A 106 -1.96 -11.97 -3.51
C ASP A 106 -0.88 -11.79 -4.60
N ALA A 107 -0.08 -10.73 -4.50
CA ALA A 107 1.03 -10.48 -5.41
C ALA A 107 2.17 -11.51 -5.28
N HIS A 108 2.24 -12.23 -4.15
CA HIS A 108 3.23 -13.26 -3.87
C HIS A 108 2.54 -14.59 -3.50
N PRO A 109 2.00 -15.33 -4.49
CA PRO A 109 1.28 -16.59 -4.25
C PRO A 109 2.10 -17.62 -3.46
N GLU A 110 3.43 -17.57 -3.55
CA GLU A 110 4.37 -18.39 -2.80
C GLU A 110 4.26 -18.21 -1.27
N MET A 111 3.82 -17.03 -0.79
CA MET A 111 3.51 -16.78 0.62
C MET A 111 2.19 -17.46 1.05
N ASN A 112 1.31 -17.80 0.11
CA ASN A 112 0.05 -18.49 0.41
C ASN A 112 0.22 -20.02 0.56
N ASN A 113 1.34 -20.58 0.09
CA ASN A 113 1.57 -22.02 0.17
C ASN A 113 1.80 -22.46 1.63
N SER A 114 1.07 -23.50 2.06
CA SER A 114 1.10 -24.01 3.45
C SER A 114 2.38 -24.75 3.83
N ASN A 115 3.26 -25.03 2.87
CA ASN A 115 4.49 -25.79 3.09
C ASN A 115 5.61 -24.85 3.55
N SER A 116 5.66 -24.55 4.86
CA SER A 116 6.81 -24.09 5.69
C SER A 116 7.80 -23.03 5.16
N GLY A 117 7.54 -22.39 4.02
CA GLY A 117 8.45 -21.44 3.36
C GLY A 117 8.00 -19.99 3.41
N ARG A 118 6.84 -19.70 4.03
CA ARG A 118 6.21 -18.38 3.98
C ARG A 118 7.12 -17.27 4.51
N GLY A 119 7.81 -17.53 5.63
CA GLY A 119 8.76 -16.55 6.20
C GLY A 119 9.95 -16.24 5.29
N ASN A 120 10.49 -17.25 4.60
CA ASN A 120 11.59 -17.05 3.64
C ASN A 120 11.12 -16.28 2.40
N GLN A 121 9.93 -16.57 1.88
CA GLN A 121 9.37 -15.84 0.74
C GLN A 121 9.06 -14.39 1.10
N ALA A 122 8.50 -14.15 2.29
CA ALA A 122 8.31 -12.80 2.79
C ALA A 122 9.63 -12.05 2.98
N THR A 123 10.69 -12.73 3.43
CA THR A 123 12.03 -12.15 3.51
C THR A 123 12.55 -11.79 2.12
N ALA A 124 12.36 -12.65 1.12
CA ALA A 124 12.74 -12.36 -0.25
C ALA A 124 11.97 -11.15 -0.82
N ALA A 125 10.65 -11.11 -0.61
CA ALA A 125 9.80 -9.98 -1.00
C ALA A 125 10.21 -8.67 -0.32
N TYR A 126 10.51 -8.72 0.98
CA TYR A 126 11.03 -7.58 1.74
C TYR A 126 12.32 -7.01 1.14
N MET A 127 13.25 -7.90 0.74
CA MET A 127 14.50 -7.50 0.12
C MET A 127 14.30 -6.98 -1.31
N SER A 128 13.44 -7.61 -2.11
CA SER A 128 13.19 -7.19 -3.50
C SER A 128 12.52 -5.83 -3.60
N GLU A 129 11.63 -5.50 -2.67
CA GLU A 129 10.98 -4.19 -2.58
C GLU A 129 11.87 -3.12 -1.91
N ASN A 130 13.13 -3.46 -1.58
CA ASN A 130 14.08 -2.56 -0.93
C ASN A 130 13.53 -1.94 0.37
N CYS A 131 12.74 -2.70 1.13
CA CYS A 131 12.06 -2.19 2.31
C CYS A 131 13.05 -1.60 3.34
N GLY A 132 14.23 -2.22 3.52
CA GLY A 132 15.27 -1.66 4.39
C GLY A 132 15.71 -0.25 3.96
N LEU A 133 15.95 -0.04 2.66
CA LEU A 133 16.32 1.28 2.13
C LEU A 133 15.18 2.28 2.25
N LEU A 134 13.94 1.83 2.03
CA LEU A 134 12.75 2.66 2.19
C LEU A 134 12.60 3.15 3.63
N LEU A 135 12.87 2.28 4.62
CA LEU A 135 12.83 2.66 6.03
C LEU A 135 13.96 3.61 6.40
N ASP A 136 15.17 3.39 5.87
CA ASP A 136 16.31 4.27 6.12
C ASP A 136 16.11 5.66 5.49
N ALA A 137 15.46 5.74 4.33
CA ALA A 137 15.12 7.02 3.70
C ALA A 137 14.05 7.81 4.48
N ALA A 138 13.32 7.17 5.39
CA ALA A 138 12.29 7.80 6.22
C ALA A 138 12.82 8.37 7.55
N LYS A 139 14.09 8.10 7.90
CA LYS A 139 14.78 8.61 9.09
C LYS A 139 15.41 9.97 8.82
#